data_AF-A0AA89BK90-F1
#
_entry.id   AF-A0AA89BK90-F1
#
_cell.length_a   1.000
_cell.length_b   1.000
_cell.length_c   1.000
_cell.angle_alpha   90.00
_cell.angle_beta   90.00
_cell.angle_gamma   90.00
#
_symmetry.space_group_name_H-M   'P 1'
#
loop_
_entity.id
_entity.type
_entity.pdbx_description
1 polymer ?
#
loop_
_entity_poly.entity_id
_entity_poly.type
_entity_poly.pdbx_seq_one_letter_code
_entity_poly.pdbx_strand_id
1 'polypeptide(L)'
;MDGDVPNIKKWNSLFPVYKNSKKMIAEGRRINASKACENPTCAEIGDCYSHLKIPFAIEIDKAYPRDFMQRGRVRVSLKREYGILYNSAISSSKE
;
A
#
# COMPACT_ATOMS: atom_id res chain seq x y z
N MET A 1 -12.20 27.66 -6.27
CA MET A 1 -11.82 26.81 -5.13
C MET A 1 -11.04 25.64 -5.69
N ASP A 2 -9.76 25.87 -5.97
CA ASP A 2 -8.85 24.81 -6.36
C ASP A 2 -8.59 23.96 -5.11
N GLY A 3 -9.43 22.95 -4.90
CA GLY A 3 -9.19 21.93 -3.90
C GLY A 3 -7.86 21.29 -4.25
N ASP A 4 -6.87 21.49 -3.39
CA ASP A 4 -5.52 20.93 -3.52
C ASP A 4 -5.63 19.40 -3.61
N VAL A 5 -5.72 18.88 -4.83
CA VAL A 5 -5.82 17.44 -5.07
C VAL A 5 -4.50 16.85 -4.58
N PRO A 6 -4.51 16.00 -3.55
CA PRO A 6 -3.27 15.47 -3.01
C PRO A 6 -2.44 14.84 -4.12
N ASN A 7 -1.19 15.25 -4.27
CA ASN A 7 -0.30 14.68 -5.28
C ASN A 7 0.12 13.26 -4.88
N ILE A 8 -0.77 12.30 -5.14
CA ILE A 8 -0.62 10.88 -4.81
C ILE A 8 0.56 10.22 -5.53
N LYS A 9 1.15 10.87 -6.55
CA LYS A 9 2.31 10.34 -7.26
C LYS A 9 3.53 10.18 -6.34
N LYS A 10 3.63 11.04 -5.32
CA LYS A 10 4.70 11.03 -4.32
C LYS A 10 4.46 10.02 -3.17
N TRP A 11 3.27 9.45 -3.07
CA TRP A 11 2.91 8.53 -1.99
C TRP A 11 3.56 7.16 -2.16
N ASN A 12 3.72 6.41 -1.08
CA ASN A 12 4.32 5.08 -1.13
C ASN A 12 3.45 4.13 -1.95
N SER A 13 4.09 3.32 -2.79
CA SER A 13 3.41 2.33 -3.64
C SER A 13 3.38 0.96 -2.96
N LEU A 14 2.19 0.39 -2.82
CA LEU A 14 1.93 -0.94 -2.28
C LEU A 14 1.17 -1.75 -3.33
N PHE A 15 1.76 -2.87 -3.74
CA PHE A 15 1.07 -3.90 -4.52
C PHE A 15 0.66 -5.04 -3.59
N PRO A 16 -0.47 -5.72 -3.81
CA PRO A 16 -0.91 -6.77 -2.90
C PRO A 16 0.09 -7.92 -2.77
N VAL A 17 0.78 -8.28 -3.86
CA VAL A 17 1.89 -9.25 -3.87
C VAL A 17 2.95 -9.01 -2.79
N TYR A 18 3.15 -7.78 -2.33
CA TYR A 18 4.13 -7.45 -1.29
C TYR A 18 3.81 -8.11 0.06
N LYS A 19 2.51 -8.34 0.34
CA LYS A 19 2.01 -8.95 1.57
C LYS A 19 1.42 -10.35 1.34
N ASN A 20 1.57 -10.94 0.15
CA ASN A 20 1.01 -12.25 -0.17
C ASN A 20 1.90 -13.40 0.34
N SER A 21 1.39 -14.23 1.24
CA SER A 21 2.08 -15.37 1.85
C SER A 21 2.34 -16.51 0.87
N LYS A 22 1.55 -16.61 -0.21
CA LYS A 22 1.71 -17.63 -1.27
C LYS A 22 2.80 -17.28 -2.27
N LYS A 23 3.39 -16.08 -2.17
CA LYS A 23 4.42 -15.59 -3.09
C LYS A 23 5.78 -15.60 -2.42
N MET A 24 6.81 -15.99 -3.16
CA MET A 24 8.20 -15.91 -2.75
C MET A 24 8.71 -14.47 -2.81
N ILE A 25 9.86 -14.22 -2.17
CA ILE A 25 10.54 -12.92 -2.26
C ILE A 25 10.90 -12.61 -3.72
N ALA A 26 11.35 -13.62 -4.48
CA ALA A 26 11.64 -13.50 -5.91
C ALA A 26 10.42 -13.06 -6.73
N GLU A 27 9.22 -13.51 -6.35
CA GLU A 27 7.96 -13.18 -7.03
C GLU A 27 7.40 -11.82 -6.62
N GLY A 28 7.88 -11.22 -5.53
CA GLY A 28 7.49 -9.86 -5.13
C GLY A 28 7.18 -9.66 -3.65
N ARG A 29 7.08 -10.73 -2.85
CA ARG A 29 6.82 -10.60 -1.41
C ARG A 29 7.93 -9.76 -0.74
N ARG A 30 7.54 -8.81 0.13
CA ARG A 30 8.46 -7.87 0.79
C ARG A 30 8.55 -8.01 2.32
N ILE A 31 7.72 -8.86 2.91
CA ILE A 31 7.67 -9.15 4.35
C ILE A 31 7.86 -10.63 4.62
N ASN A 32 8.19 -11.04 5.84
CA ASN A 32 8.29 -12.46 6.20
C ASN A 32 6.94 -13.18 5.97
N ALA A 33 6.99 -14.43 5.51
CA ALA A 33 5.80 -15.25 5.25
C ALA A 33 4.93 -15.42 6.51
N SER A 34 5.52 -15.48 7.69
CA SER A 34 4.78 -15.55 8.97
C SER A 34 3.97 -14.30 9.30
N LYS A 35 4.29 -13.15 8.68
CA LYS A 35 3.57 -11.88 8.83
C LYS A 35 2.72 -11.53 7.59
N ALA A 36 2.73 -12.39 6.58
CA ALA A 36 2.00 -12.20 5.34
C ALA A 36 0.61 -12.85 5.41
N CYS A 37 -0.31 -12.39 4.57
CA CYS A 37 -1.66 -12.94 4.46
C CYS A 37 -1.86 -13.64 3.12
N GLU A 38 -2.82 -14.56 3.07
CA GLU A 38 -3.15 -15.29 1.85
C GLU A 38 -3.93 -14.39 0.89
N ASN A 39 -3.42 -14.23 -0.34
CA ASN A 39 -4.11 -13.57 -1.47
C ASN A 39 -4.76 -12.20 -1.15
N PRO A 40 -4.00 -11.23 -0.58
CA PRO A 40 -4.54 -9.90 -0.30
C PRO A 40 -5.02 -9.19 -1.56
N THR A 41 -6.03 -8.34 -1.40
CA THR A 41 -6.57 -7.45 -2.44
C THR A 41 -6.26 -5.99 -2.15
N CYS A 42 -6.33 -5.12 -3.18
CA CYS A 42 -6.19 -3.68 -2.95
C CYS A 42 -7.30 -3.08 -2.08
N ALA A 43 -8.50 -3.66 -2.14
CA ALA A 43 -9.64 -3.22 -1.32
C ALA A 43 -9.37 -3.47 0.17
N GLU A 44 -9.01 -4.70 0.54
CA GLU A 44 -8.68 -5.05 1.93
C GLU A 44 -7.51 -4.23 2.47
N ILE A 45 -6.47 -4.02 1.65
CA ILE A 45 -5.35 -3.16 2.02
C ILE A 45 -5.85 -1.73 2.28
N GLY A 46 -6.71 -1.20 1.41
CA GLY A 46 -7.34 0.11 1.58
C GLY A 46 -8.14 0.20 2.88
N ASP A 47 -8.94 -0.82 3.19
CA ASP A 47 -9.74 -0.88 4.42
C ASP A 47 -8.86 -0.85 5.67
N CYS A 48 -7.72 -1.56 5.66
CA CYS A 48 -6.74 -1.47 6.75
C CYS A 48 -6.21 -0.03 6.92
N TYR A 49 -5.82 0.65 5.83
CA TYR A 49 -5.32 2.02 5.92
C TYR A 49 -6.42 3.03 6.31
N SER A 50 -7.66 2.80 5.89
CA SER A 50 -8.84 3.53 6.33
C SER A 50 -9.04 3.41 7.84
N HIS A 51 -8.93 2.19 8.38
CA HIS A 51 -9.01 1.94 9.82
C HIS A 51 -7.88 2.64 10.58
N LEU A 52 -6.65 2.59 10.05
CA LEU A 52 -5.46 3.24 10.62
C LEU A 52 -5.45 4.77 10.48
N LYS A 53 -6.47 5.36 9.83
CA LYS A 53 -6.58 6.81 9.55
C LYS A 53 -5.39 7.36 8.76
N ILE A 54 -4.86 6.54 7.86
CA ILE A 54 -3.77 6.90 6.94
C ILE A 54 -4.38 7.14 5.56
N PRO A 55 -4.16 8.30 4.92
CA PRO A 55 -4.67 8.55 3.59
C PRO A 55 -4.11 7.57 2.57
N PHE A 56 -5.01 7.07 1.72
CA PHE A 56 -4.68 6.14 0.65
C PHE A 56 -5.49 6.44 -0.63
N ALA A 57 -5.02 5.90 -1.75
CA ALA A 57 -5.73 5.91 -3.02
C ALA A 57 -5.48 4.58 -3.76
N ILE A 58 -6.47 4.09 -4.50
CA ILE A 58 -6.37 2.84 -5.27
C ILE A 58 -6.30 3.18 -6.76
N GLU A 59 -5.24 2.73 -7.43
CA GLU A 59 -5.07 2.81 -8.87
C GLU A 59 -5.36 1.43 -9.48
N ILE A 60 -6.60 1.23 -9.95
CA ILE A 60 -7.11 -0.08 -10.43
C ILE A 60 -6.47 -0.54 -11.75
N ASP A 61 -5.96 0.38 -12.55
CA ASP A 61 -5.39 0.12 -13.88
C ASP A 61 -3.93 -0.38 -13.82
N LYS A 62 -3.26 -0.18 -12.68
CA LYS A 62 -1.87 -0.58 -12.48
C LYS A 62 -1.74 -2.06 -12.16
N ALA A 63 -0.58 -2.62 -12.47
CA ALA A 63 -0.25 -4.00 -12.17
C ALA A 63 1.20 -4.08 -11.71
N TYR A 64 1.53 -5.13 -10.96
CA TYR A 64 2.90 -5.37 -10.57
C TYR A 64 3.70 -5.96 -11.75
N PRO A 65 4.91 -5.46 -12.08
CA PRO A 65 5.63 -5.94 -13.27
C PRO A 65 5.99 -7.44 -13.29
N ARG A 66 5.98 -8.13 -12.14
CA ARG A 66 6.20 -9.58 -12.08
C ARG A 66 4.91 -10.38 -11.92
N ASP A 67 3.77 -9.71 -11.77
CA ASP A 67 2.45 -10.33 -11.65
C ASP A 67 1.40 -9.40 -12.27
N PHE A 68 1.24 -9.51 -13.60
CA PHE A 68 0.32 -8.68 -14.37
C PHE A 68 -1.15 -9.08 -14.22
N MET A 69 -1.41 -10.30 -13.71
CA MET A 69 -2.76 -10.83 -13.52
C MET A 69 -3.43 -10.21 -12.30
N GLN A 70 -2.67 -9.96 -11.23
CA GLN A 70 -3.16 -9.21 -10.08
C GLN A 70 -3.12 -7.70 -10.35
N ARG A 71 -4.28 -7.14 -10.71
CA ARG A 71 -4.47 -5.70 -10.93
C ARG A 71 -4.65 -4.93 -9.61
N GLY A 72 -4.30 -3.66 -9.66
CA GLY A 72 -4.41 -2.70 -8.59
C GLY A 72 -3.07 -2.33 -7.95
N ARG A 73 -2.97 -1.05 -7.57
CA ARG A 73 -1.91 -0.51 -6.70
C ARG A 73 -2.53 0.39 -5.66
N VAL A 74 -2.10 0.25 -4.40
CA VAL A 74 -2.47 1.18 -3.34
C VAL A 74 -1.35 2.21 -3.16
N ARG A 75 -1.70 3.49 -3.15
CA ARG A 75 -0.84 4.60 -2.76
C ARG A 75 -1.16 4.98 -1.33
N VAL A 76 -0.15 5.19 -0.48
CA VAL A 76 -0.36 5.60 0.93
C VAL A 76 0.57 6.74 1.34
N SER A 77 0.05 7.70 2.11
CA SER A 77 0.86 8.77 2.71
C SER A 77 1.07 8.50 4.19
N LEU A 78 2.27 8.07 4.59
CA LEU A 78 2.58 7.84 6.00
C LEU A 78 2.85 9.14 6.76
N LYS A 79 3.32 10.16 6.03
CA LYS A 79 3.69 11.47 6.55
C LYS A 79 2.77 12.56 6.00
N ARG A 80 2.48 13.53 6.85
CA ARG A 80 1.87 14.83 6.56
C ARG A 80 2.95 15.83 6.14
N GLU A 81 2.57 17.10 6.06
CA GLU A 81 3.51 18.21 5.98
C GLU A 81 4.51 18.17 7.14
N TYR A 82 5.70 18.69 6.88
CA TYR A 82 6.79 18.77 7.87
C TYR A 82 7.23 17.43 8.47
N GLY A 83 6.89 16.30 7.81
CA GLY A 83 7.39 14.96 8.17
C GLY A 83 6.65 14.27 9.33
N ILE A 84 5.58 14.88 9.85
CA ILE A 84 4.77 14.34 10.95
C ILE A 84 3.99 13.11 10.47
N LEU A 85 3.97 12.02 11.24
CA LEU A 85 3.24 10.80 10.87
C LEU A 85 1.71 10.99 10.97
N TYR A 86 0.95 10.36 10.07
CA TYR A 86 -0.50 10.29 10.20
C TYR A 86 -0.95 9.45 11.40
N ASN A 87 -0.20 8.39 11.67
CA ASN A 87 -0.39 7.50 12.80
C ASN A 87 0.99 7.26 13.42
N SER A 88 1.19 7.66 14.67
CA SER A 88 2.48 7.54 15.37
C SER A 88 2.91 6.09 15.58
N ALA A 89 1.96 5.14 15.55
CA ALA A 89 2.24 3.71 15.65
C ALA A 89 2.72 3.10 14.33
N ILE A 90 2.63 3.82 13.20
CA ILE A 90 3.01 3.34 11.86
C ILE A 90 4.03 4.30 11.24
N SER A 91 5.29 3.97 11.41
CA SER A 91 6.43 4.78 10.94
C SER A 91 6.89 4.42 9.52
N SER A 92 6.58 3.22 9.05
CA SER A 92 7.03 2.70 7.76
C SER A 92 5.99 1.82 7.05
N SER A 93 6.14 1.60 5.74
CA SER A 93 5.18 0.78 4.97
C SER A 93 5.34 -0.73 5.20
N LYS A 94 6.37 -1.15 5.95
CA LYS A 94 6.64 -2.55 6.29
C LYS A 94 6.10 -2.94 7.66
N GLU A 95 5.78 -1.94 8.48
CA GLU A 95 5.06 -2.07 9.75
C GLU A 95 3.59 -2.43 9.46
#